data_AF-A0A4Y8R6E9-F1
#
_entry.id   AF-A0A4Y8R6E9-F1
#
_cell.length_a   1.000
_cell.length_b   1.000
_cell.length_c   1.000
_cell.angle_alpha   90.00
_cell.angle_beta   90.00
_cell.angle_gamma   90.00
#
_symmetry.space_group_name_H-M   'P 1'
#
loop_
_entity.id
_entity.type
_entity.pdbx_description
1 polymer ?
#
loop_
_entity_poly.entity_id
_entity_poly.type
_entity_poly.pdbx_seq_one_letter_code
_entity_poly.pdbx_strand_id
1 'polypeptide(L)'
;MMTDELSALKADIDASLVVESVPPEIAPSTASVVVQLSPRSIPYNALQHVDLITLFLSQYRSSFSRSSLIAPEMELATVINRLISAEQPLIFEGGHYEHTEGETISIRSLRIMPQHISAEVFGTTREALFIVKKTLELLWSSVGRERRWGEIMGDMGIVTYNTSTKVRLGVNLLDLLSDEFRKFLNETVSGRFTKKMGTLGQISEEIGSELIAIPHCREINIEISMFDRTTGKQEDMTLNLIPSTNFTRNTDDVLVLSELPFEVHVELVTELIAALSKSH
;
A
#
# COMPACT_ATOMS: atom_id res chain seq x y z
N MET A 1 -57.74 7.02 -18.92
CA MET A 1 -57.34 7.86 -17.77
C MET A 1 -56.26 7.20 -16.89
N MET A 2 -56.09 5.87 -16.85
CA MET A 2 -54.99 5.22 -16.10
C MET A 2 -53.61 5.20 -16.80
N THR A 3 -53.51 5.65 -18.06
CA THR A 3 -52.28 5.57 -18.87
C THR A 3 -51.34 6.76 -18.68
N ASP A 4 -51.86 7.91 -18.27
CA ASP A 4 -51.08 9.14 -18.13
C ASP A 4 -50.39 9.24 -16.76
N GLU A 5 -50.95 8.61 -15.72
CA GLU A 5 -50.31 8.55 -14.40
C GLU A 5 -49.14 7.54 -14.35
N LEU A 6 -49.24 6.43 -15.09
CA LEU A 6 -48.15 5.45 -15.20
C LEU A 6 -46.97 5.93 -16.04
N SER A 7 -47.22 6.80 -17.03
CA SER A 7 -46.15 7.40 -17.84
C SER A 7 -45.44 8.53 -17.09
N ALA A 8 -46.17 9.33 -16.30
CA ALA A 8 -45.57 10.30 -15.39
C ALA A 8 -44.73 9.64 -14.29
N LEU A 9 -45.21 8.53 -13.69
CA LEU A 9 -44.46 7.79 -12.66
C LEU A 9 -43.19 7.14 -13.22
N LYS A 10 -43.24 6.66 -14.47
CA LYS A 10 -42.06 6.08 -15.14
C LYS A 10 -41.02 7.16 -15.48
N ALA A 11 -41.46 8.35 -15.89
CA ALA A 11 -40.57 9.48 -16.12
C ALA A 11 -39.91 9.99 -14.82
N ASP A 12 -40.62 9.99 -13.70
CA ASP A 12 -40.04 10.34 -12.38
C ASP A 12 -39.05 9.28 -11.87
N ILE A 13 -39.30 8.00 -12.15
CA ILE A 13 -38.37 6.91 -11.83
C ILE A 13 -37.11 6.99 -12.72
N ASP A 14 -37.29 7.26 -14.02
CA ASP A 14 -36.17 7.40 -14.97
C ASP A 14 -35.38 8.71 -14.73
N ALA A 15 -36.02 9.78 -14.25
CA ALA A 15 -35.35 11.02 -13.83
C ALA A 15 -34.64 10.88 -12.47
N SER A 16 -35.12 10.00 -11.58
CA SER A 16 -34.46 9.65 -10.31
C SER A 16 -33.34 8.60 -10.48
N LEU A 17 -33.22 8.01 -11.67
CA LEU A 17 -32.15 7.09 -12.09
C LEU A 17 -31.12 7.76 -13.00
N VAL A 18 -31.04 9.10 -12.98
CA VAL A 18 -29.78 9.77 -13.29
C VAL A 18 -28.83 9.41 -12.16
N VAL A 19 -28.12 8.31 -12.35
CA VAL A 19 -26.89 8.01 -11.61
C VAL A 19 -25.98 9.18 -11.90
N GLU A 20 -26.01 10.20 -11.05
CA GLU A 20 -24.87 11.10 -10.89
C GLU A 20 -23.67 10.16 -10.81
N SER A 21 -22.74 10.29 -11.74
CA SER A 21 -21.49 9.56 -11.73
C SER A 21 -20.82 9.89 -10.40
N VAL A 22 -21.05 9.03 -9.41
CA VAL A 22 -20.39 9.13 -8.12
C VAL A 22 -18.90 9.14 -8.46
N PRO A 23 -18.17 10.23 -8.18
CA PRO A 23 -16.74 10.25 -8.43
C PRO A 23 -16.17 8.99 -7.79
N PRO A 24 -15.27 8.25 -8.48
CA PRO A 24 -14.77 6.98 -7.97
C PRO A 24 -14.37 7.17 -6.52
N GLU A 25 -14.98 6.42 -5.61
CA GLU A 25 -14.73 6.55 -4.18
C GLU A 25 -13.28 6.14 -3.94
N ILE A 26 -12.39 7.13 -3.90
CA ILE A 26 -10.98 6.95 -3.56
C ILE A 26 -10.98 6.61 -2.07
N ALA A 27 -10.89 5.31 -1.77
CA ALA A 27 -10.78 4.82 -0.40
C ALA A 27 -9.53 5.42 0.28
N PRO A 28 -9.46 5.43 1.63
CA PRO A 28 -8.31 6.03 2.32
C PRO A 28 -7.02 5.42 1.81
N SER A 29 -6.18 6.28 1.26
CA SER A 29 -4.90 5.86 0.71
C SER A 29 -3.93 5.56 1.84
N THR A 30 -3.13 4.51 1.66
CA THR A 30 -1.96 4.31 2.51
C THR A 30 -0.74 4.85 1.81
N ALA A 31 0.07 5.61 2.56
CA ALA A 31 1.32 6.16 2.08
C ALA A 31 2.44 5.75 3.01
N SER A 32 3.56 5.33 2.42
CA SER A 32 4.76 4.94 3.13
C SER A 32 5.95 5.73 2.61
N VAL A 33 6.82 6.11 3.54
CA VAL A 33 8.08 6.78 3.26
C VAL A 33 9.17 5.98 3.93
N VAL A 34 10.20 5.63 3.15
CA VAL A 34 11.44 5.01 3.65
C VAL A 34 12.56 6.02 3.49
N VAL A 35 13.22 6.35 4.59
CA VAL A 35 14.41 7.22 4.59
C VAL A 35 15.62 6.36 4.90
N GLN A 36 16.54 6.30 3.94
CA GLN A 36 17.87 5.74 4.12
C GLN A 36 18.81 6.81 4.67
N LEU A 37 19.57 6.46 5.69
CA LEU A 37 20.48 7.35 6.39
C LEU A 37 21.90 6.79 6.32
N SER A 38 22.87 7.69 6.42
CA SER A 38 24.27 7.30 6.54
C SER A 38 24.50 6.40 7.78
N PRO A 39 25.50 5.51 7.74
CA PRO A 39 25.83 4.69 8.90
C PRO A 39 26.08 5.56 10.14
N ARG A 40 25.50 5.17 11.28
CA ARG A 40 25.57 5.87 12.60
C ARG A 40 24.74 7.15 12.72
N SER A 41 23.94 7.50 11.72
CA SER A 41 23.01 8.64 11.80
C SER A 41 21.77 8.37 12.64
N ILE A 42 21.49 7.11 12.93
CA ILE A 42 20.59 6.71 14.01
C ILE A 42 21.46 6.25 15.17
N PRO A 43 21.27 6.78 16.40
CA PRO A 43 22.03 6.37 17.58
C PRO A 43 21.55 5.00 18.11
N TYR A 44 21.39 4.01 17.22
CA TYR A 44 20.66 2.76 17.44
C TYR A 44 21.20 1.96 18.64
N ASN A 45 22.53 1.87 18.76
CA ASN A 45 23.19 1.14 19.84
C ASN A 45 23.28 1.93 21.16
N ALA A 46 22.93 3.22 21.15
CA ALA A 46 22.92 4.09 22.33
C ALA A 46 21.50 4.27 22.91
N LEU A 47 20.48 3.70 22.28
CA LEU A 47 19.09 3.82 22.71
C LEU A 47 18.86 3.13 24.05
N GLN A 48 18.44 3.89 25.07
CA GLN A 48 17.97 3.33 26.33
C GLN A 48 16.53 2.80 26.16
N HIS A 49 16.37 1.52 26.46
CA HIS A 49 15.28 0.69 25.91
C HIS A 49 13.93 0.98 26.55
N VAL A 50 13.89 1.24 27.86
CA VAL A 50 12.64 1.45 28.62
C VAL A 50 12.05 2.84 28.33
N ASP A 51 12.89 3.86 28.27
CA ASP A 51 12.44 5.23 28.03
C ASP A 51 11.96 5.39 26.60
N LEU A 52 12.65 4.78 25.64
CA LEU A 52 12.25 4.82 24.24
C LEU A 52 10.87 4.19 24.00
N ILE A 53 10.59 3.02 24.57
CA ILE A 53 9.27 2.40 24.40
C ILE A 53 8.20 3.28 25.05
N THR A 54 8.41 3.67 26.31
CA THR A 54 7.45 4.49 27.06
C THR A 54 7.12 5.77 26.28
N LEU A 55 8.15 6.36 25.68
CA LEU A 55 8.06 7.61 24.97
C LEU A 55 7.43 7.44 23.56
N PHE A 56 7.64 6.32 22.88
CA PHE A 56 6.93 5.99 21.64
C PHE A 56 5.46 5.62 21.91
N LEU A 57 5.20 4.86 22.97
CA LEU A 57 3.83 4.54 23.41
C LEU A 57 3.08 5.80 23.81
N SER A 58 3.73 6.76 24.48
CA SER A 58 3.08 8.02 24.85
C SER A 58 2.87 8.95 23.66
N GLN A 59 3.85 9.04 22.76
CA GLN A 59 3.81 9.97 21.62
C GLN A 59 2.91 9.49 20.47
N TYR A 60 2.95 8.18 20.16
CA TYR A 60 2.27 7.61 19.00
C TYR A 60 1.10 6.70 19.36
N ARG A 61 0.89 6.39 20.66
CA ARG A 61 -0.12 5.43 21.13
C ARG A 61 -0.12 4.11 20.35
N SER A 62 1.02 3.75 19.76
CA SER A 62 1.23 2.61 18.88
C SER A 62 1.53 1.36 19.68
N SER A 63 1.28 0.17 19.15
CA SER A 63 1.66 -1.08 19.81
C SER A 63 3.02 -1.56 19.30
N PHE A 64 3.92 -2.00 20.19
CA PHE A 64 5.16 -2.65 19.76
C PHE A 64 4.85 -4.06 19.23
N SER A 65 5.21 -4.34 17.98
CA SER A 65 4.90 -5.62 17.36
C SER A 65 5.87 -6.70 17.84
N ARG A 66 5.31 -7.71 18.53
CA ARG A 66 6.05 -8.90 19.01
C ARG A 66 6.02 -10.04 18.01
N SER A 67 5.37 -9.85 16.86
CA SER A 67 5.03 -10.89 15.88
C SER A 67 6.25 -11.58 15.25
N SER A 68 7.44 -10.99 15.36
CA SER A 68 8.73 -11.56 14.91
C SER A 68 9.48 -12.38 15.98
N LEU A 69 8.92 -12.58 17.18
CA LEU A 69 9.66 -13.17 18.30
C LEU A 69 9.37 -14.65 18.50
N ILE A 70 10.45 -15.42 18.65
CA ILE A 70 10.45 -16.87 18.94
C ILE A 70 9.94 -17.17 20.36
N ALA A 71 9.84 -16.17 21.25
CA ALA A 71 9.42 -16.34 22.64
C ALA A 71 8.57 -15.13 23.13
N PRO A 72 7.23 -15.19 23.04
CA PRO A 72 6.34 -14.07 23.42
C PRO A 72 6.33 -13.76 24.93
N GLU A 73 6.85 -14.67 25.76
CA GLU A 73 6.90 -14.57 27.22
C GLU A 73 8.11 -13.78 27.76
N MET A 74 9.07 -13.41 26.91
CA MET A 74 10.22 -12.60 27.37
C MET A 74 9.81 -11.18 27.74
N GLU A 75 10.49 -10.62 28.75
CA GLU A 75 10.36 -9.22 29.11
C GLU A 75 10.71 -8.31 27.92
N LEU A 76 9.90 -7.28 27.70
CA LEU A 76 9.99 -6.39 26.54
C LEU A 76 11.36 -5.70 26.41
N ALA A 77 11.97 -5.30 27.52
CA ALA A 77 13.31 -4.71 27.53
C ALA A 77 14.38 -5.70 27.02
N THR A 78 14.28 -6.97 27.43
CA THR A 78 15.20 -8.03 26.97
C THR A 78 15.03 -8.31 25.48
N VAL A 79 13.78 -8.34 25.00
CA VAL A 79 13.45 -8.47 23.58
C VAL A 79 14.14 -7.37 22.77
N ILE A 80 13.93 -6.11 23.14
CA ILE A 80 14.45 -4.98 22.38
C ILE A 80 15.97 -4.95 22.39
N ASN A 81 16.60 -5.29 23.51
CA ASN A 81 18.05 -5.43 23.57
C ASN A 81 18.59 -6.47 22.61
N ARG A 82 17.91 -7.62 22.48
CA ARG A 82 18.29 -8.63 21.50
C ARG A 82 18.11 -8.13 20.08
N LEU A 83 17.01 -7.45 19.77
CA LEU A 83 16.76 -6.89 18.44
C LEU A 83 17.82 -5.84 18.08
N ILE A 84 18.13 -4.91 18.99
CA ILE A 84 19.17 -3.89 18.78
C ILE A 84 20.53 -4.55 18.58
N SER A 85 20.91 -5.48 19.46
CA SER A 85 22.21 -6.16 19.40
C SER A 85 22.36 -7.03 18.14
N ALA A 86 21.25 -7.54 17.60
CA ALA A 86 21.20 -8.31 16.37
C ALA A 86 20.91 -7.45 15.12
N GLU A 87 20.89 -6.12 15.26
CA GLU A 87 20.57 -5.17 14.19
C GLU A 87 19.22 -5.44 13.49
N GLN A 88 18.29 -6.09 14.20
CA GLN A 88 16.95 -6.39 13.71
C GLN A 88 16.01 -5.19 13.88
N PRO A 89 14.99 -5.04 13.02
CA PRO A 89 14.06 -3.92 13.08
C PRO A 89 13.25 -3.85 14.37
N LEU A 90 13.12 -2.64 14.91
CA LEU A 90 12.05 -2.30 15.86
C LEU A 90 10.81 -1.92 15.05
N ILE A 91 9.72 -2.65 15.23
CA ILE A 91 8.47 -2.45 14.50
C ILE A 91 7.37 -2.07 15.47
N PHE A 92 6.74 -0.94 15.22
CA PHE A 92 5.54 -0.49 15.89
C PHE A 92 4.38 -0.56 14.89
N GLU A 93 3.23 -1.05 15.34
CA GLU A 93 2.04 -1.26 14.51
C GLU A 93 0.83 -0.60 15.16
N GLY A 94 0.01 0.02 14.30
CA GLY A 94 -1.11 0.85 14.72
C GLY A 94 -0.68 2.10 15.49
N GLY A 95 -1.65 2.92 15.88
CA GLY A 95 -1.44 4.12 16.67
C GLY A 95 -1.81 5.39 15.94
N HIS A 96 -1.69 6.51 16.65
CA HIS A 96 -2.02 7.83 16.15
C HIS A 96 -1.07 8.87 16.74
N TYR A 97 -0.66 9.82 15.91
CA TYR A 97 0.05 11.00 16.36
C TYR A 97 -0.92 12.18 16.45
N GLU A 98 -1.08 12.74 17.65
CA GLU A 98 -1.86 13.96 17.86
C GLU A 98 -0.97 15.18 17.60
N HIS A 99 -1.28 15.95 16.56
CA HIS A 99 -0.64 17.23 16.29
C HIS A 99 -1.14 18.29 17.28
N THR A 100 -0.30 19.28 17.59
CA THR A 100 -0.64 20.38 18.51
C THR A 100 -1.85 21.23 18.07
N GLU A 101 -2.32 21.06 16.84
CA GLU A 101 -3.47 21.77 16.26
C GLU A 101 -4.75 20.91 16.21
N GLY A 102 -4.74 19.74 16.84
CA GLY A 102 -5.90 18.84 16.90
C GLY A 102 -6.01 17.86 15.72
N GLU A 103 -5.17 18.00 14.70
CA GLU A 103 -5.05 17.03 13.62
C GLU A 103 -4.45 15.71 14.12
N THR A 104 -4.98 14.58 13.65
CA THR A 104 -4.54 13.25 14.08
C THR A 104 -4.07 12.44 12.87
N ILE A 105 -2.79 12.06 12.86
CA ILE A 105 -2.22 11.20 11.83
C ILE A 105 -2.33 9.75 12.28
N SER A 106 -3.06 8.94 11.53
CA SER A 106 -3.21 7.51 11.82
C SER A 106 -2.04 6.71 11.27
N ILE A 107 -1.29 6.06 12.15
CA ILE A 107 -0.07 5.32 11.82
C ILE A 107 -0.43 3.85 11.67
N ARG A 108 -0.11 3.26 10.52
CA ARG A 108 -0.25 1.83 10.29
C ARG A 108 0.97 1.09 10.80
N SER A 109 2.15 1.54 10.44
CA SER A 109 3.41 0.95 10.90
C SER A 109 4.53 1.97 10.95
N LEU A 110 5.44 1.80 11.92
CA LEU A 110 6.69 2.54 12.03
C LEU A 110 7.81 1.54 12.28
N ARG A 111 8.82 1.54 11.41
CA ARG A 111 9.96 0.63 11.48
C ARG A 111 11.25 1.42 11.61
N ILE A 112 12.09 1.00 12.55
CA ILE A 112 13.39 1.61 12.83
C ILE A 112 14.47 0.55 12.71
N MET A 113 15.49 0.83 11.90
CA MET A 113 16.68 0.01 11.72
C MET A 113 17.94 0.89 11.80
N PRO A 114 19.15 0.33 11.93
CA PRO A 114 20.36 1.13 12.13
C PRO A 114 20.65 2.20 11.06
N GLN A 115 20.21 1.96 9.81
CA GLN A 115 20.49 2.81 8.64
C GLN A 115 19.23 3.22 7.88
N HIS A 116 18.05 2.87 8.38
CA HIS A 116 16.81 3.32 7.76
C HIS A 116 15.70 3.42 8.78
N ILE A 117 14.75 4.29 8.45
CA ILE A 117 13.51 4.43 9.17
C ILE A 117 12.39 4.54 8.15
N SER A 118 11.26 3.91 8.42
CA SER A 118 10.09 4.00 7.56
C SER A 118 8.81 4.16 8.35
N ALA A 119 7.92 5.01 7.87
CA ALA A 119 6.58 5.16 8.40
C ALA A 119 5.56 4.89 7.31
N GLU A 120 4.52 4.15 7.65
CA GLU A 120 3.33 3.92 6.83
C GLU A 120 2.12 4.49 7.59
N VAL A 121 1.35 5.35 6.92
CA VAL A 121 0.19 6.06 7.49
C VAL A 121 -1.04 5.87 6.61
N PHE A 122 -2.21 6.00 7.22
CA PHE A 122 -3.47 6.17 6.49
C PHE A 122 -3.61 7.66 6.16
N GLY A 123 -3.08 8.07 5.01
CA GLY A 123 -2.92 9.47 4.63
C GLY A 123 -1.92 9.66 3.50
N THR A 124 -1.12 10.72 3.61
CA THR A 124 -0.22 11.23 2.57
C THR A 124 1.25 10.91 2.84
N THR A 125 2.08 10.97 1.80
CA THR A 125 3.54 10.83 1.96
C THR A 125 4.15 11.96 2.79
N ARG A 126 3.50 13.15 2.83
CA ARG A 126 3.92 14.26 3.70
C ARG A 126 3.73 13.93 5.17
N GLU A 127 2.59 13.36 5.53
CA GLU A 127 2.32 12.91 6.90
C GLU A 127 3.26 11.77 7.29
N ALA A 128 3.48 10.78 6.42
CA ALA A 128 4.45 9.72 6.66
C ALA A 128 5.87 10.27 6.89
N LEU A 129 6.32 11.21 6.04
CA LEU A 129 7.62 11.87 6.21
C LEU A 129 7.69 12.69 7.50
N PHE A 130 6.59 13.33 7.89
CA PHE A 130 6.50 14.06 9.16
C PHE A 130 6.67 13.11 10.36
N ILE A 131 6.03 11.94 10.35
CA ILE A 131 6.22 10.91 11.38
C ILE A 131 7.67 10.43 11.41
N VAL A 132 8.29 10.18 10.25
CA VAL A 132 9.73 9.83 10.17
C VAL A 132 10.60 10.91 10.80
N LYS A 133 10.38 12.18 10.43
CA LYS A 133 11.09 13.33 10.99
C LYS A 133 10.95 13.37 12.50
N LYS A 134 9.72 13.32 13.02
CA LYS A 134 9.46 13.37 14.46
C LYS A 134 10.12 12.22 15.19
N THR A 135 10.09 11.04 14.59
CA THR A 135 10.76 9.87 15.16
C THR A 135 12.27 10.06 15.23
N LEU A 136 12.91 10.58 14.18
CA LEU A 136 14.36 10.80 14.19
C LEU A 136 14.79 11.86 15.21
N GLU A 137 14.06 12.98 15.30
CA GLU A 137 14.28 14.00 16.34
C GLU A 137 14.18 13.36 17.74
N LEU A 138 13.19 12.51 17.95
CA LEU A 138 12.94 11.81 19.19
C LEU A 138 14.04 10.81 19.59
N LEU A 139 14.52 10.03 18.63
CA LEU A 139 15.61 9.08 18.83
C LEU A 139 16.88 9.79 19.29
N TRP A 140 17.20 10.93 18.67
CA TRP A 140 18.34 11.76 19.06
C TRP A 140 18.18 12.37 20.46
N SER A 141 17.01 12.95 20.75
CA SER A 141 16.71 13.47 22.09
C SER A 141 16.80 12.39 23.17
N SER A 142 16.38 11.16 22.88
CA SER A 142 16.45 10.03 23.83
C SER A 142 17.87 9.66 24.29
N VAL A 143 18.88 9.99 23.49
CA VAL A 143 20.31 9.78 23.84
C VAL A 143 20.97 11.04 24.38
N GLY A 144 20.17 12.04 24.77
CA GLY A 144 20.63 13.30 25.35
C GLY A 144 21.27 14.27 24.34
N ARG A 145 21.00 14.08 23.04
CA ARG A 145 21.50 14.96 21.97
C ARG A 145 20.36 15.45 21.11
N GLU A 146 19.92 16.68 21.30
CA GLU A 146 18.90 17.25 20.42
C GLU A 146 19.51 17.54 19.04
N ARG A 147 18.99 16.89 18.00
CA ARG A 147 19.27 17.24 16.60
C ARG A 147 17.99 17.69 15.93
N ARG A 148 18.04 18.85 15.29
CA ARG A 148 16.91 19.35 14.50
C ARG A 148 16.89 18.66 13.14
N TRP A 149 15.71 18.54 12.54
CA TRP A 149 15.56 17.98 11.19
C TRP A 149 16.54 18.54 10.16
N GLY A 150 16.80 19.85 10.18
CA GLY A 150 17.77 20.49 9.27
C GLY A 150 19.19 19.91 9.35
N GLU A 151 19.61 19.46 10.52
CA GLU A 151 20.93 18.84 10.73
C GLU A 151 20.92 17.36 10.30
N ILE A 152 19.78 16.68 10.43
CA ILE A 152 19.62 15.26 10.09
C ILE A 152 19.53 15.10 8.56
N MET A 153 18.95 16.08 7.86
CA MET A 153 18.84 16.06 6.40
C MET A 153 20.18 15.91 5.69
N GLY A 154 21.26 16.47 6.25
CA GLY A 154 22.61 16.31 5.69
C GLY A 154 23.14 14.88 5.69
N ASP A 155 22.55 14.01 6.52
CA ASP A 155 22.91 12.60 6.64
C ASP A 155 21.99 11.67 5.83
N MET A 156 20.92 12.21 5.23
CA MET A 156 19.95 11.45 4.44
C MET A 156 20.53 11.11 3.07
N GLY A 157 20.44 9.83 2.70
CA GLY A 157 20.80 9.36 1.37
C GLY A 157 19.61 9.43 0.43
N ILE A 158 18.78 8.39 0.47
CA ILE A 158 17.65 8.19 -0.45
C ILE A 158 16.33 8.24 0.33
N VAL A 159 15.33 8.91 -0.24
CA VAL A 159 13.95 8.87 0.23
C VAL A 159 13.11 8.14 -0.81
N THR A 160 12.54 7.01 -0.42
CA THR A 160 11.67 6.20 -1.28
C THR A 160 10.23 6.39 -0.83
N TYR A 161 9.35 6.68 -1.78
CA TYR A 161 7.91 6.74 -1.56
C TYR A 161 7.27 5.42 -1.94
N ASN A 162 6.21 5.05 -1.25
CA ASN A 162 5.36 3.92 -1.60
C ASN A 162 3.93 4.34 -1.32
N THR A 163 3.22 4.77 -2.35
CA THR A 163 1.84 5.21 -2.24
C THR A 163 0.91 4.14 -2.79
N SER A 164 -0.20 3.94 -2.11
CA SER A 164 -1.22 2.98 -2.47
C SER A 164 -2.61 3.57 -2.35
N THR A 165 -3.41 3.39 -3.39
CA THR A 165 -4.78 3.86 -3.43
C THR A 165 -5.67 2.74 -3.96
N LYS A 166 -6.71 2.40 -3.19
CA LYS A 166 -7.74 1.48 -3.65
C LYS A 166 -8.77 2.28 -4.44
N VAL A 167 -9.01 1.85 -5.67
CA VAL A 167 -9.94 2.49 -6.60
C VAL A 167 -10.80 1.46 -7.31
N ARG A 168 -11.87 1.95 -7.92
CA ARG A 168 -12.66 1.23 -8.90
C ARG A 168 -12.25 1.69 -10.30
N LEU A 169 -11.62 0.83 -11.09
CA LEU A 169 -11.15 1.17 -12.44
C LEU A 169 -12.29 1.23 -13.48
N GLY A 170 -13.45 0.65 -13.18
CA GLY A 170 -14.56 0.45 -14.12
C GLY A 170 -14.37 -0.70 -15.11
N VAL A 171 -13.20 -1.34 -15.11
CA VAL A 171 -12.85 -2.48 -15.96
C VAL A 171 -12.09 -3.54 -15.17
N ASN A 172 -12.21 -4.80 -15.57
CA ASN A 172 -11.40 -5.87 -14.99
C ASN A 172 -9.94 -5.75 -15.47
N LEU A 173 -8.96 -6.11 -14.62
CA LEU A 173 -7.55 -6.10 -15.02
C LEU A 173 -7.26 -6.99 -16.23
N LEU A 174 -7.94 -8.12 -16.39
CA LEU A 174 -7.81 -8.93 -17.59
C LEU A 174 -8.19 -8.17 -18.85
N ASP A 175 -9.15 -7.23 -18.75
CA ASP A 175 -9.63 -6.45 -19.88
C ASP A 175 -8.65 -5.36 -20.33
N LEU A 176 -7.62 -5.10 -19.52
CA LEU A 176 -6.49 -4.24 -19.90
C LEU A 176 -5.51 -4.96 -20.83
N LEU A 177 -5.60 -6.28 -20.96
CA LEU A 177 -4.76 -7.06 -21.87
C LEU A 177 -5.32 -7.01 -23.29
N SER A 178 -4.44 -7.11 -24.28
CA SER A 178 -4.82 -7.17 -25.71
C SER A 178 -5.83 -8.28 -25.99
N ASP A 179 -6.75 -8.04 -26.92
CA ASP A 179 -7.78 -8.99 -27.35
C ASP A 179 -7.22 -10.34 -27.77
N GLU A 180 -6.09 -10.34 -28.48
CA GLU A 180 -5.40 -11.56 -28.94
C GLU A 180 -4.98 -12.43 -27.76
N PHE A 181 -4.47 -11.81 -26.69
CA PHE A 181 -4.01 -12.51 -25.50
C PHE A 181 -5.19 -13.00 -24.66
N ARG A 182 -6.25 -12.20 -24.51
CA ARG A 182 -7.50 -12.63 -23.86
C ARG A 182 -8.11 -13.83 -24.56
N LYS A 183 -8.14 -13.82 -25.90
CA LYS A 183 -8.60 -14.94 -26.72
C LYS A 183 -7.77 -16.19 -26.47
N PHE A 184 -6.44 -16.07 -26.43
CA PHE A 184 -5.56 -17.20 -26.09
C PHE A 184 -5.88 -17.78 -24.70
N LEU A 185 -6.06 -16.94 -23.67
CA LEU A 185 -6.42 -17.39 -22.32
C LEU A 185 -7.77 -18.15 -22.30
N ASN A 186 -8.80 -17.58 -22.93
CA ASN A 186 -10.14 -18.15 -22.91
C ASN A 186 -10.28 -19.42 -23.77
N GLU A 187 -9.74 -19.42 -24.99
CA GLU A 187 -9.91 -20.54 -25.91
C GLU A 187 -8.90 -21.66 -25.66
N THR A 188 -7.64 -21.30 -25.38
CA THR A 188 -6.55 -22.28 -25.29
C THR A 188 -6.30 -22.71 -23.85
N VAL A 189 -6.12 -21.78 -22.91
CA VAL A 189 -5.81 -22.14 -21.52
C VAL A 189 -7.03 -22.76 -20.84
N SER A 190 -8.15 -22.04 -20.80
CA SER A 190 -9.39 -22.52 -20.19
C SER A 190 -10.02 -23.72 -20.91
N GLY A 191 -9.88 -23.81 -22.23
CA GLY A 191 -10.38 -24.95 -23.00
C GLY A 191 -9.47 -26.19 -22.93
N ARG A 192 -8.24 -26.06 -23.44
CA ARG A 192 -7.37 -27.21 -23.72
C ARG A 192 -6.53 -27.64 -22.52
N PHE A 193 -6.01 -26.69 -21.75
CA PHE A 193 -5.03 -26.98 -20.70
C PHE A 193 -5.67 -27.25 -19.33
N THR A 194 -6.86 -26.72 -19.05
CA THR A 194 -7.65 -27.03 -17.85
C THR A 194 -7.79 -28.52 -17.57
N LYS A 195 -8.15 -29.30 -18.60
CA LYS A 195 -8.32 -30.76 -18.47
C LYS A 195 -7.03 -31.48 -18.09
N LYS A 196 -5.86 -30.84 -18.31
CA LYS A 196 -4.54 -31.37 -17.98
C LYS A 196 -3.98 -30.81 -16.66
N MET A 197 -4.60 -29.78 -16.11
CA MET A 197 -4.26 -29.18 -14.80
C MET A 197 -5.01 -29.86 -13.64
N GLY A 198 -5.90 -30.81 -13.94
CA GLY A 198 -6.55 -31.69 -12.96
C GLY A 198 -5.55 -32.60 -12.23
N THR A 199 -5.79 -32.77 -10.94
CA THR A 199 -4.89 -33.22 -9.88
C THR A 199 -4.14 -34.54 -10.15
N LEU A 200 -2.82 -34.50 -9.98
CA LEU A 200 -1.99 -35.65 -9.58
C LEU A 200 -2.39 -36.08 -8.15
N GLY A 201 -3.54 -36.73 -8.01
CA GLY A 201 -4.03 -37.18 -6.72
C GLY A 201 -5.50 -37.57 -6.73
N GLN A 202 -5.73 -38.88 -6.63
CA GLN A 202 -6.99 -39.58 -6.39
C GLN A 202 -7.87 -39.90 -7.61
N ILE A 203 -7.69 -41.16 -8.02
CA ILE A 203 -8.75 -42.10 -8.42
C ILE A 203 -10.07 -41.76 -7.71
N SER A 204 -11.07 -41.35 -8.49
CA SER A 204 -12.48 -41.61 -8.22
C SER A 204 -13.22 -41.52 -9.54
N GLU A 205 -13.77 -42.64 -9.95
CA GLU A 205 -14.79 -42.71 -10.99
C GLU A 205 -15.96 -41.76 -10.66
N GLU A 206 -16.55 -41.19 -11.70
CA GLU A 206 -17.94 -40.72 -11.73
C GLU A 206 -18.43 -39.77 -10.63
N ILE A 207 -17.74 -38.64 -10.45
CA ILE A 207 -18.46 -37.41 -10.12
C ILE A 207 -18.14 -36.43 -11.24
N GLY A 208 -19.14 -36.14 -12.08
CA GLY A 208 -19.07 -35.14 -13.13
C GLY A 208 -18.73 -33.79 -12.50
N SER A 209 -17.43 -33.50 -12.39
CA SER A 209 -17.00 -32.22 -11.86
C SER A 209 -17.23 -31.20 -12.97
N GLU A 210 -18.34 -30.45 -12.88
CA GLU A 210 -18.64 -29.25 -13.67
C GLU A 210 -17.64 -28.11 -13.36
N LEU A 211 -16.35 -28.44 -13.30
CA LEU A 211 -15.30 -27.49 -12.98
C LEU A 211 -15.01 -26.65 -14.22
N ILE A 212 -15.37 -25.38 -14.15
CA ILE A 212 -15.07 -24.38 -15.17
C ILE A 212 -13.75 -23.70 -14.78
N ALA A 213 -12.80 -23.62 -15.72
CA ALA A 213 -11.60 -22.80 -15.53
C ALA A 213 -11.84 -21.38 -16.01
N ILE A 214 -11.65 -20.43 -15.11
CA ILE A 214 -11.78 -19.01 -15.36
C ILE A 214 -10.38 -18.40 -15.18
N PRO A 215 -9.78 -17.82 -16.24
CA PRO A 215 -8.52 -17.13 -16.09
C PRO A 215 -8.75 -15.87 -15.24
N HIS A 216 -7.74 -15.47 -14.48
CA HIS A 216 -7.77 -14.21 -13.73
C HIS A 216 -6.40 -13.55 -13.77
N CYS A 217 -6.38 -12.23 -13.79
CA CYS A 217 -5.14 -11.45 -13.67
C CYS A 217 -4.86 -11.27 -12.18
N ARG A 218 -3.71 -11.74 -11.71
CA ARG A 218 -3.30 -11.54 -10.31
C ARG A 218 -2.70 -10.14 -10.09
N GLU A 219 -1.97 -9.64 -11.07
CA GLU A 219 -1.20 -8.40 -10.97
C GLU A 219 -0.77 -7.97 -12.37
N ILE A 220 -0.80 -6.66 -12.62
CA ILE A 220 -0.09 -6.02 -13.73
C ILE A 220 1.01 -5.16 -13.11
N ASN A 221 2.25 -5.54 -13.37
CA ASN A 221 3.45 -4.82 -12.94
C ASN A 221 4.05 -4.10 -14.15
N ILE A 222 4.27 -2.79 -14.02
CA ILE A 222 4.83 -1.94 -15.06
C ILE A 222 6.08 -1.28 -14.49
N GLU A 223 7.23 -1.61 -15.06
CA GLU A 223 8.50 -0.95 -14.75
C GLU A 223 8.70 0.23 -15.71
N ILE A 224 8.98 1.40 -15.15
CA ILE A 224 9.18 2.66 -15.86
C ILE A 224 10.61 3.13 -15.57
N SER A 225 11.47 3.04 -16.58
CA SER A 225 12.83 3.56 -16.51
C SER A 225 12.88 5.02 -16.94
N MET A 226 13.35 5.88 -16.05
CA MET A 226 13.62 7.29 -16.28
C MET A 226 15.12 7.49 -16.49
N PHE A 227 15.48 8.25 -17.52
CA PHE A 227 16.88 8.54 -17.84
C PHE A 227 17.14 10.03 -17.76
N ASP A 228 17.97 10.45 -16.81
CA ASP A 228 18.45 11.83 -16.75
C ASP A 228 19.51 12.04 -17.84
N ARG A 229 19.13 12.81 -18.86
CA ARG A 229 19.99 13.14 -20.00
C ARG A 229 21.24 13.95 -19.61
N THR A 230 21.22 14.64 -18.48
CA THR A 230 22.31 15.50 -18.01
C THR A 230 23.32 14.71 -17.19
N THR A 231 22.83 13.88 -16.26
CA THR A 231 23.70 13.10 -15.36
C THR A 231 24.01 11.69 -15.89
N GLY A 232 23.27 11.23 -16.90
CA GLY A 232 23.37 9.87 -17.43
C GLY A 232 22.84 8.80 -16.47
N LYS A 233 22.18 9.20 -15.38
CA LYS A 233 21.63 8.28 -14.39
C LYS A 233 20.30 7.73 -14.85
N GLN A 234 20.12 6.44 -14.61
CA GLN A 234 18.84 5.78 -14.75
C GLN A 234 18.20 5.62 -13.36
N GLU A 235 16.93 5.93 -13.27
CA GLU A 235 16.08 5.69 -12.11
C GLU A 235 14.90 4.86 -12.57
N ASP A 236 14.64 3.73 -11.91
CA ASP A 236 13.52 2.86 -12.22
C ASP A 236 12.41 3.09 -11.20
N MET A 237 11.17 3.04 -11.67
CA MET A 237 9.97 3.14 -10.86
C MET A 237 9.02 2.00 -11.22
N THR A 238 8.32 1.46 -10.21
CA THR A 238 7.31 0.44 -10.44
C THR A 238 5.90 1.00 -10.23
N LEU A 239 4.97 0.67 -11.14
CA LEU A 239 3.53 0.82 -10.99
C LEU A 239 2.88 -0.56 -10.97
N ASN A 240 2.15 -0.88 -9.90
CA ASN A 240 1.44 -2.15 -9.77
C ASN A 240 -0.07 -1.93 -9.72
N LEU A 241 -0.79 -2.76 -10.46
CA LEU A 241 -2.24 -2.88 -10.39
C LEU A 241 -2.57 -4.27 -9.85
N ILE A 242 -3.14 -4.34 -8.65
CA ILE A 242 -3.39 -5.59 -7.94
C ILE A 242 -4.88 -5.66 -7.58
N PRO A 243 -5.62 -6.75 -7.86
CA PRO A 243 -6.95 -6.94 -7.32
C PRO A 243 -6.90 -6.83 -5.80
N SER A 244 -7.78 -6.01 -5.21
CA SER A 244 -7.66 -5.66 -3.79
C SER A 244 -7.73 -6.87 -2.82
N THR A 245 -8.37 -7.96 -3.22
CA THR A 245 -8.44 -9.23 -2.49
C THR A 245 -8.56 -10.43 -3.45
N ASN A 246 -8.45 -11.64 -2.91
CA ASN A 246 -8.76 -12.85 -3.68
C ASN A 246 -10.21 -12.92 -4.17
N PHE A 247 -11.13 -12.25 -3.46
CA PHE A 247 -12.55 -12.18 -3.83
C PHE A 247 -12.85 -11.14 -4.91
N THR A 248 -11.94 -10.18 -5.12
CA THR A 248 -12.08 -9.12 -6.14
C THR A 248 -11.29 -9.42 -7.41
N ARG A 249 -10.78 -10.64 -7.59
CA ARG A 249 -9.96 -11.05 -8.76
C ARG A 249 -10.66 -10.88 -10.12
N ASN A 250 -11.99 -10.74 -10.11
CA ASN A 250 -12.79 -10.50 -11.31
C ASN A 250 -13.67 -9.24 -11.21
N THR A 251 -13.40 -8.35 -10.26
CA THR A 251 -14.09 -7.06 -10.16
C THR A 251 -13.18 -5.96 -10.71
N ASP A 252 -13.71 -4.75 -10.74
CA ASP A 252 -13.01 -3.53 -11.10
C ASP A 252 -12.33 -2.85 -9.89
N ASP A 253 -12.41 -3.46 -8.70
CA ASP A 253 -11.79 -2.94 -7.48
C ASP A 253 -10.30 -3.35 -7.39
N VAL A 254 -9.43 -2.37 -7.63
CA VAL A 254 -7.98 -2.54 -7.77
C VAL A 254 -7.25 -1.65 -6.77
N LEU A 255 -6.19 -2.19 -6.19
CA LEU A 255 -5.17 -1.44 -5.46
C LEU A 255 -4.09 -1.02 -6.45
N VAL A 256 -3.91 0.29 -6.61
CA VAL A 256 -2.83 0.87 -7.40
C VAL A 256 -1.68 1.19 -6.46
N LEU A 257 -0.48 0.69 -6.75
CA LEU A 257 0.75 0.97 -6.00
C LEU A 257 1.75 1.70 -6.88
N SER A 258 2.39 2.75 -6.39
CA SER A 258 3.50 3.40 -7.10
C SER A 258 4.55 3.94 -6.15
N GLU A 259 5.77 4.14 -6.66
CA GLU A 259 6.85 4.78 -5.91
C GLU A 259 6.84 6.32 -6.01
N LEU A 260 5.65 6.91 -6.21
CA LEU A 260 5.43 8.35 -6.33
C LEU A 260 4.99 9.00 -5.02
N PRO A 261 5.28 10.31 -4.83
CA PRO A 261 4.62 11.12 -3.82
C PRO A 261 3.09 11.07 -3.95
N PHE A 262 2.38 11.23 -2.82
CA PHE A 262 0.95 11.02 -2.75
C PHE A 262 0.15 11.85 -3.77
N GLU A 263 0.44 13.14 -3.91
CA GLU A 263 -0.31 14.02 -4.81
C GLU A 263 -0.16 13.60 -6.28
N VAL A 264 1.05 13.22 -6.68
CA VAL A 264 1.36 12.77 -8.04
C VAL A 264 0.76 11.38 -8.30
N HIS A 265 0.75 10.50 -7.29
CA HIS A 265 0.08 9.21 -7.36
C HIS A 265 -1.43 9.36 -7.62
N VAL A 266 -2.10 10.24 -6.87
CA VAL A 266 -3.53 10.48 -7.04
C VAL A 266 -3.84 11.07 -8.42
N GLU A 267 -3.00 11.98 -8.93
CA GLU A 267 -3.11 12.50 -10.29
C GLU A 267 -2.99 11.38 -11.34
N LEU A 268 -1.94 10.54 -11.25
CA LEU A 268 -1.76 9.38 -12.13
C LEU A 268 -2.97 8.43 -12.11
N VAL A 269 -3.48 8.12 -10.92
CA VAL A 269 -4.65 7.25 -10.75
C VAL A 269 -5.89 7.87 -11.38
N THR A 270 -6.09 9.17 -11.21
CA THR A 270 -7.22 9.91 -11.79
C THR A 270 -7.15 9.90 -13.32
N GLU A 271 -5.97 10.15 -13.90
CA GLU A 271 -5.74 10.09 -15.34
C GLU A 271 -5.95 8.68 -15.90
N LEU A 272 -5.48 7.65 -15.20
CA LEU A 272 -5.70 6.25 -15.57
C LEU A 272 -7.20 5.93 -15.67
N ILE A 273 -7.97 6.27 -14.64
CA ILE A 273 -9.43 6.05 -14.63
C ILE A 273 -10.10 6.82 -15.78
N ALA A 274 -9.69 8.06 -16.03
CA ALA A 274 -10.22 8.87 -17.11
C ALA A 274 -9.87 8.33 -18.52
N ALA A 275 -8.70 7.70 -18.68
CA ALA A 275 -8.30 7.08 -19.95
C ALA A 275 -9.09 5.80 -20.23
N LEU A 276 -9.33 5.00 -19.18
CA LEU A 276 -10.10 3.75 -19.28
C LEU A 276 -11.58 4.02 -19.57
N SER A 277 -12.17 5.04 -18.95
CA SER A 277 -13.58 5.40 -19.18
C SER A 277 -13.87 5.97 -20.58
N LYS A 278 -12.86 6.50 -21.29
CA LYS A 278 -13.00 6.95 -22.69
C LYS A 278 -12.86 5.82 -23.71
N SER A 279 -12.27 4.70 -23.30
CA SER A 279 -11.97 3.58 -24.19
C SER A 279 -13.12 2.58 -24.27
N HIS A 280 -14.18 2.78 -23.48
CA HIS A 280 -15.39 1.96 -23.38
C HIS A 280 -16.65 2.82 -23.50
#